data_AF-A0A3A9KAE8-F1
#
_entry.id   AF-A0A3A9KAE8-F1
#
_cell.length_a   1.000
_cell.length_b   1.000
_cell.length_c   1.000
_cell.angle_alpha   90.00
_cell.angle_beta   90.00
_cell.angle_gamma   90.00
#
_symmetry.space_group_name_H-M   'P 1'
#
loop_
_entity.id
_entity.type
_entity.pdbx_description
1 polymer ?
#
loop_
_entity_poly.entity_id
_entity_poly.type
_entity_poly.pdbx_seq_one_letter_code
_entity_poly.pdbx_strand_id
1 'polypeptide(L)'
;MKLPERESSSTHQKKRSILNDIKQSLTTFVSHNPPSLPTPAPIQLPLKASQTSIAHTQATFMAFVDAVIPSTLGALDLRLDDYLIWGLDHYISIQGEWGGNKIQLSSATAGVLDAGAKQLVLSGQVLETPNHSIFPEGGPFAALSINNRFEAIHLLENGRVDMESLPSPFQGNIGLVQNILGNIHQMLLLGYYSEWFSLGTTRIAPPENRRIERPFMTWDLVNYPGPAFGYRDLRGFLVKKFSE
;
A
#
# COMPACT_ATOMS: atom_id res chain seq x y z
N MET A 1 13.02 65.19 -58.77
CA MET A 1 12.43 65.43 -57.43
C MET A 1 11.47 64.27 -57.17
N LYS A 2 11.89 63.29 -56.36
CA LYS A 2 11.18 62.04 -56.08
C LYS A 2 10.72 62.04 -54.61
N LEU A 3 9.48 61.65 -54.38
CA LEU A 3 8.94 61.16 -53.10
C LEU A 3 8.52 59.68 -53.28
N PRO A 4 8.38 58.89 -52.19
CA PRO A 4 8.63 57.45 -52.19
C PRO A 4 7.37 56.58 -52.00
N GLU A 5 7.47 55.29 -52.34
CA GLU A 5 6.52 54.25 -51.89
C GLU A 5 7.22 52.94 -51.45
N ARG A 6 6.97 52.62 -50.17
CA ARG A 6 6.80 51.33 -49.44
C ARG A 6 7.63 50.07 -49.75
N GLU A 7 8.26 49.58 -48.68
CA GLU A 7 8.74 48.22 -48.44
C GLU A 7 7.58 47.25 -48.10
N SER A 8 7.54 46.08 -48.75
CA SER A 8 7.00 44.82 -48.18
C SER A 8 7.25 43.63 -49.13
N SER A 9 8.38 42.92 -49.03
CA SER A 9 8.56 41.64 -49.75
C SER A 9 9.69 40.76 -49.18
N SER A 10 9.54 40.29 -47.94
CA SER A 10 10.49 39.32 -47.35
C SER A 10 9.82 38.07 -46.75
N THR A 11 8.48 38.02 -46.73
CA THR A 11 7.73 36.94 -46.03
C THR A 11 7.23 35.82 -46.94
N HIS A 12 7.33 35.96 -48.27
CA HIS A 12 6.79 34.97 -49.23
C HIS A 12 7.79 33.92 -49.72
N GLN A 13 9.10 34.15 -49.61
CA GLN A 13 10.11 33.21 -50.12
C GLN A 13 10.45 32.10 -49.12
N LYS A 14 10.38 32.38 -47.80
CA LYS A 14 10.69 31.40 -46.75
C LYS A 14 9.58 30.36 -46.53
N LYS A 15 8.32 30.69 -46.82
CA LYS A 15 7.17 29.75 -46.72
C LYS A 15 7.10 28.74 -47.86
N ARG A 16 7.68 29.03 -49.04
CA ARG A 16 7.70 28.10 -50.18
C ARG A 16 8.73 26.96 -50.03
N SER A 17 9.81 27.18 -49.27
CA SER A 17 10.81 26.13 -48.97
C SER A 17 10.22 25.06 -48.06
N ILE A 18 9.54 25.47 -46.99
CA ILE A 18 8.99 24.57 -45.96
C ILE A 18 7.88 23.66 -46.52
N LEU A 19 7.07 24.16 -47.46
CA LEU A 19 5.99 23.38 -48.09
C LEU A 19 6.48 22.34 -49.10
N ASN A 20 7.68 22.51 -49.68
CA ASN A 20 8.27 21.52 -50.59
C ASN A 20 8.97 20.40 -49.82
N ASP A 21 9.60 20.71 -48.69
CA ASP A 21 10.22 19.72 -47.80
C ASP A 21 9.16 18.81 -47.14
N ILE A 22 7.99 19.37 -46.77
CA ILE A 22 6.87 18.59 -46.23
C ILE A 22 6.23 17.70 -47.31
N LYS A 23 6.15 18.15 -48.57
CA LYS A 23 5.59 17.34 -49.66
C LYS A 23 6.50 16.17 -50.05
N GLN A 24 7.83 16.33 -50.02
CA GLN A 24 8.76 15.21 -50.28
C GLN A 24 8.82 14.21 -49.12
N SER A 25 8.58 14.66 -47.88
CA SER A 25 8.48 13.77 -46.71
C SER A 25 7.16 12.97 -46.67
N LEU A 26 6.11 13.39 -47.38
CA LEU A 26 4.79 12.74 -47.36
C LEU A 26 4.50 11.86 -48.59
N THR A 27 5.31 11.93 -49.65
CA THR A 27 5.17 11.06 -50.84
C THR A 27 6.02 9.80 -50.83
N THR A 28 6.85 9.59 -49.80
CA THR A 28 7.57 8.32 -49.58
C THR A 28 6.75 7.28 -48.77
N PHE A 29 5.50 7.62 -48.40
CA PHE A 29 4.67 6.78 -47.52
C PHE A 29 3.62 5.90 -48.21
N VAL A 30 3.60 5.79 -49.54
CA VAL A 30 2.68 4.87 -50.23
C VAL A 30 3.37 4.18 -51.39
N SER A 31 4.00 3.05 -51.11
CA SER A 31 4.06 1.84 -51.95
C SER A 31 5.22 0.98 -51.48
N HIS A 32 4.94 -0.04 -50.67
CA HIS A 32 5.42 -1.42 -50.86
C HIS A 32 4.91 -2.31 -49.71
N ASN A 33 4.50 -3.52 -50.10
CA ASN A 33 3.89 -4.57 -49.28
C ASN A 33 4.69 -4.87 -47.99
N PRO A 34 4.03 -5.34 -46.91
CA PRO A 34 4.58 -5.32 -45.55
C PRO A 34 5.68 -6.38 -45.36
N PRO A 35 6.90 -5.99 -44.96
CA PRO A 35 7.77 -6.87 -44.19
C PRO A 35 7.28 -6.91 -42.74
N SER A 36 7.28 -8.10 -42.13
CA SER A 36 6.90 -8.33 -40.74
C SER A 36 7.50 -7.30 -39.79
N LEU A 37 6.66 -6.68 -38.96
CA LEU A 37 7.06 -5.75 -37.91
C LEU A 37 8.14 -6.38 -37.02
N PRO A 38 9.29 -5.73 -36.79
CA PRO A 38 10.09 -6.01 -35.62
C PRO A 38 9.28 -5.56 -34.41
N THR A 39 8.97 -6.51 -33.53
CA THR A 39 8.38 -6.28 -32.21
C THR A 39 9.09 -5.10 -31.53
N PRO A 40 8.38 -4.09 -30.99
CA PRO A 40 9.03 -3.09 -30.17
C PRO A 40 9.68 -3.83 -29.00
N ALA A 41 11.01 -3.73 -28.89
CA ALA A 41 11.73 -4.27 -27.75
C ALA A 41 11.09 -3.68 -26.49
N PRO A 42 10.60 -4.51 -25.55
CA PRO A 42 10.02 -3.99 -24.34
C PRO A 42 11.11 -3.20 -23.61
N ILE A 43 10.82 -1.93 -23.31
CA ILE A 43 11.57 -1.19 -22.30
C ILE A 43 11.38 -1.99 -21.01
N GLN A 44 12.38 -2.79 -20.69
CA GLN A 44 12.44 -3.53 -19.44
C GLN A 44 12.71 -2.51 -18.34
N LEU A 45 11.64 -1.95 -17.77
CA LEU A 45 11.69 -1.41 -16.42
C LEU A 45 12.14 -2.57 -15.52
N PRO A 46 13.25 -2.45 -14.77
CA PRO A 46 13.66 -3.49 -13.86
C PRO A 46 12.65 -3.52 -12.72
N LEU A 47 11.63 -4.36 -12.85
CA LEU A 47 10.69 -4.69 -11.77
C LEU A 47 11.40 -5.61 -10.77
N LYS A 48 12.47 -5.09 -10.16
CA LYS A 48 13.11 -5.72 -9.01
C LYS A 48 12.30 -5.28 -7.81
N ALA A 49 11.19 -5.96 -7.56
CA ALA A 49 10.57 -5.92 -6.24
C ALA A 49 11.67 -6.30 -5.25
N SER A 50 12.11 -5.37 -4.40
CA SER A 50 12.94 -5.71 -3.24
C SER A 50 12.05 -6.49 -2.30
N GLN A 51 11.91 -7.79 -2.55
CA GLN A 51 11.17 -8.71 -1.70
C GLN A 51 12.03 -8.96 -0.47
N THR A 52 11.55 -8.51 0.68
CA THR A 52 12.11 -8.89 1.97
C THR A 52 11.77 -10.35 2.26
N SER A 53 12.58 -11.03 3.07
CA SER A 53 12.29 -12.43 3.41
C SER A 53 10.97 -12.56 4.19
N ILE A 54 10.36 -13.74 4.19
CA ILE A 54 9.14 -14.01 4.95
C ILE A 54 9.37 -13.74 6.45
N ALA A 55 10.51 -14.21 6.99
CA ALA A 55 10.90 -13.99 8.38
C ALA A 55 11.05 -12.51 8.71
N HIS A 56 11.64 -11.72 7.80
CA HIS A 56 11.76 -10.28 7.94
C HIS A 56 10.41 -9.57 7.94
N THR A 57 9.54 -9.94 6.99
CA THR A 57 8.19 -9.39 6.90
C THR A 57 7.46 -9.65 8.22
N GLN A 58 7.49 -10.89 8.70
CA GLN A 58 6.86 -11.27 9.96
C GLN A 58 7.40 -10.48 11.16
N ALA A 59 8.72 -10.44 11.34
CA ALA A 59 9.34 -9.70 12.44
C ALA A 59 9.01 -8.20 12.42
N THR A 60 8.92 -7.60 11.22
CA THR A 60 8.54 -6.19 11.05
C THR A 60 7.08 -5.95 11.46
N PHE A 61 6.15 -6.83 11.06
CA PHE A 61 4.75 -6.73 11.48
C PHE A 61 4.55 -7.04 12.97
N MET A 62 5.32 -7.97 13.55
CA MET A 62 5.31 -8.19 15.00
C MET A 62 5.71 -6.92 15.76
N ALA A 63 6.75 -6.22 15.30
CA ALA A 63 7.18 -4.95 15.89
C ALA A 63 6.15 -3.83 15.71
N PHE A 64 5.46 -3.78 14.57
CA PHE A 64 4.35 -2.85 14.32
C PHE A 64 3.17 -3.11 15.27
N VAL A 65 2.76 -4.38 15.38
CA VAL A 65 1.66 -4.81 16.27
C VAL A 65 1.99 -4.48 17.71
N ASP A 66 3.19 -4.83 18.17
CA ASP A 66 3.68 -4.52 19.51
C ASP A 66 3.75 -3.01 19.81
N ALA A 67 3.92 -2.16 18.79
CA ALA A 67 3.90 -0.71 19.00
C ALA A 67 2.48 -0.18 19.25
N VAL A 68 1.50 -0.66 18.47
CA VAL A 68 0.11 -0.16 18.52
C VAL A 68 -0.69 -0.81 19.65
N ILE A 69 -0.49 -2.12 19.84
CA ILE A 69 -1.09 -2.90 20.93
C ILE A 69 0.09 -3.49 21.69
N PRO A 70 0.49 -2.89 22.83
CA PRO A 70 1.66 -3.34 23.55
C PRO A 70 1.61 -4.83 23.93
N SER A 71 2.74 -5.53 23.90
CA SER A 71 2.84 -6.93 24.36
C SER A 71 2.35 -7.16 25.80
N THR A 72 2.29 -6.12 26.63
CA THR A 72 1.66 -6.18 27.96
C THR A 72 0.16 -6.48 27.91
N LEU A 73 -0.47 -6.26 26.76
CA LEU A 73 -1.86 -6.62 26.45
C LEU A 73 -1.94 -7.91 25.61
N GLY A 74 -0.85 -8.68 25.52
CA GLY A 74 -0.80 -9.98 24.86
C GLY A 74 -0.67 -9.96 23.34
N ALA A 75 -0.38 -8.82 22.70
CA ALA A 75 -0.53 -8.64 21.26
C ALA A 75 0.19 -9.66 20.37
N LEU A 76 1.39 -10.11 20.76
CA LEU A 76 2.12 -11.15 20.03
C LEU A 76 1.47 -12.53 20.17
N ASP A 77 0.86 -12.84 21.32
CA ASP A 77 0.10 -14.08 21.52
C ASP A 77 -1.20 -14.12 20.71
N LEU A 78 -1.74 -12.93 20.40
CA LEU A 78 -2.93 -12.75 19.56
C LEU A 78 -2.64 -12.96 18.07
N ARG A 79 -1.36 -13.00 17.65
CA ARG A 79 -0.95 -13.22 16.26
C ARG A 79 -1.61 -12.26 15.27
N LEU A 80 -1.75 -10.99 15.64
CA LEU A 80 -2.31 -9.94 14.79
C LEU A 80 -1.38 -9.57 13.62
N ASP A 81 -0.09 -9.93 13.71
CA ASP A 81 0.87 -9.88 12.61
C ASP A 81 0.39 -10.75 11.44
N ASP A 82 -0.06 -11.98 11.72
CA ASP A 82 -0.63 -12.87 10.71
C ASP A 82 -1.86 -12.25 10.03
N TYR A 83 -2.70 -11.57 10.82
CA TYR A 83 -3.90 -10.92 10.31
C TYR A 83 -3.57 -9.80 9.32
N LEU A 84 -2.60 -8.95 9.66
CA LEU A 84 -2.16 -7.85 8.81
C LEU A 84 -1.49 -8.37 7.53
N ILE A 85 -0.57 -9.31 7.66
CA ILE A 85 0.13 -9.91 6.50
C ILE A 85 -0.90 -10.56 5.57
N TRP A 86 -1.76 -11.42 6.11
CA TRP A 86 -2.78 -12.09 5.32
C TRP A 86 -3.72 -11.09 4.67
N GLY A 87 -4.19 -10.08 5.40
CA GLY A 87 -5.12 -9.09 4.86
C GLY A 87 -4.50 -8.19 3.78
N LEU A 88 -3.24 -7.78 3.92
CA LEU A 88 -2.53 -7.05 2.86
C LEU A 88 -2.39 -7.88 1.59
N ASP A 89 -2.04 -9.15 1.74
CA ASP A 89 -1.82 -10.03 0.59
C ASP A 89 -3.13 -10.58 0.01
N HIS A 90 -4.25 -10.51 0.75
CA HIS A 90 -5.53 -11.09 0.34
C HIS A 90 -6.59 -10.05 -0.03
N TYR A 91 -6.73 -8.96 0.70
CA TYR A 91 -7.80 -7.97 0.51
C TYR A 91 -7.37 -6.75 -0.31
N ILE A 92 -6.11 -6.33 -0.18
CA ILE A 92 -5.62 -5.14 -0.87
C ILE A 92 -4.94 -5.60 -2.17
N SER A 93 -5.71 -5.69 -3.24
CA SER A 93 -5.18 -6.03 -4.56
C SER A 93 -4.82 -4.77 -5.34
N ILE A 94 -3.53 -4.50 -5.50
CA ILE A 94 -3.05 -3.64 -6.58
C ILE A 94 -2.83 -4.54 -7.79
N GLN A 95 -3.61 -4.33 -8.84
CA GLN A 95 -3.37 -5.01 -10.11
C GLN A 95 -2.09 -4.42 -10.71
N GLY A 96 -1.07 -5.25 -10.92
CA GLY A 96 0.07 -4.85 -11.73
C GLY A 96 -0.38 -4.54 -13.16
N GLU A 97 0.37 -3.67 -13.86
CA GLU A 97 0.01 -3.15 -15.20
C GLU A 97 -0.20 -4.24 -16.27
N TRP A 98 0.15 -5.50 -15.98
CA TRP A 98 0.08 -6.63 -16.93
C TRP A 98 -0.50 -7.89 -16.28
N GLY A 99 -1.69 -7.75 -15.70
CA GLY A 99 -2.67 -8.82 -15.45
C GLY A 99 -2.12 -10.21 -15.13
N GLY A 100 -1.95 -10.52 -13.85
CA GLY A 100 -1.86 -11.92 -13.41
C GLY A 100 -1.26 -12.12 -12.01
N ASN A 101 -0.21 -11.36 -11.67
CA ASN A 101 0.49 -11.56 -10.40
C ASN A 101 -0.01 -10.56 -9.35
N LYS A 102 -0.65 -11.11 -8.31
CA LYS A 102 -1.01 -10.35 -7.12
C LYS A 102 0.26 -9.88 -6.42
N ILE A 103 0.44 -8.57 -6.31
CA ILE A 103 1.56 -8.01 -5.56
C ILE A 103 1.33 -8.34 -4.08
N GLN A 104 2.29 -9.05 -3.47
CA GLN A 104 2.30 -9.27 -2.03
C GLN A 104 2.69 -7.96 -1.34
N LEU A 105 1.69 -7.20 -0.89
CA LEU A 105 1.90 -5.90 -0.30
C LEU A 105 2.54 -5.99 1.08
N SER A 106 2.42 -7.12 1.79
CA SER A 106 3.02 -7.29 3.10
C SER A 106 4.54 -7.05 3.08
N SER A 107 5.26 -7.74 2.19
CA SER A 107 6.72 -7.64 2.05
C SER A 107 7.17 -6.23 1.63
N ALA A 108 6.47 -5.61 0.69
CA ALA A 108 6.76 -4.24 0.26
C ALA A 108 6.48 -3.22 1.37
N THR A 109 5.40 -3.40 2.13
CA THR A 109 5.04 -2.55 3.28
C THR A 109 6.09 -2.65 4.39
N ALA A 110 6.63 -3.84 4.65
CA ALA A 110 7.75 -4.00 5.59
C ALA A 110 8.99 -3.19 5.14
N GLY A 111 9.28 -3.18 3.83
CA GLY A 111 10.35 -2.34 3.28
C GLY A 111 10.09 -0.83 3.41
N VAL A 112 8.83 -0.39 3.29
CA VAL A 112 8.44 1.01 3.53
C VAL A 112 8.67 1.40 4.99
N LEU A 113 8.26 0.55 5.95
CA LEU A 113 8.48 0.77 7.38
C LEU A 113 9.98 0.89 7.70
N ASP A 114 10.81 0.03 7.10
CA ASP A 114 12.27 0.12 7.24
C ASP A 114 12.87 1.38 6.63
N ALA A 115 12.32 1.87 5.52
CA ALA A 115 12.75 3.14 4.94
C ALA A 115 12.46 4.31 5.90
N GLY A 116 11.28 4.32 6.52
CA GLY A 116 10.94 5.29 7.58
C GLY A 116 11.90 5.23 8.77
N ALA A 117 12.23 4.02 9.22
CA ALA A 117 13.15 3.81 10.32
C ALA A 117 14.59 4.27 9.98
N LYS A 118 15.08 3.93 8.78
CA LYS A 118 16.39 4.40 8.30
C LYS A 118 16.43 5.91 8.24
N GLN A 119 15.38 6.56 7.72
CA GLN A 119 15.30 8.01 7.68
C GLN A 119 15.33 8.62 9.08
N LEU A 120 14.60 8.04 10.04
CA LEU A 120 14.60 8.50 11.43
C LEU A 120 16.01 8.43 12.04
N VAL A 121 16.70 7.30 11.88
CA VAL A 121 18.07 7.09 12.35
C VAL A 121 19.04 8.09 11.71
N LEU A 122 18.99 8.24 10.39
CA LEU A 122 19.85 9.17 9.64
C LEU A 122 19.61 10.64 10.02
N SER A 123 18.38 10.97 10.42
CA SER A 123 18.02 12.32 10.85
C SER A 123 18.46 12.65 12.27
N GLY A 124 18.99 11.68 13.03
CA GLY A 124 19.44 11.87 14.41
C GLY A 124 18.32 12.13 15.43
N GLN A 125 17.06 11.89 15.05
CA GLN A 125 15.87 12.13 15.90
C GLN A 125 15.54 10.94 16.82
N VAL A 126 16.36 9.89 16.80
CA VAL A 126 16.14 8.67 17.58
C VAL A 126 16.40 8.93 19.07
N LEU A 127 15.40 8.66 19.90
CA LEU A 127 15.50 8.82 21.36
C LEU A 127 16.25 7.69 22.06
N GLU A 128 16.23 6.49 21.48
CA GLU A 128 16.73 5.25 22.08
C GLU A 128 17.46 4.43 21.03
N THR A 129 18.63 3.89 21.38
CA THR A 129 19.45 3.12 20.43
C THR A 129 18.68 1.89 19.92
N PRO A 130 18.66 1.63 18.60
CA PRO A 130 17.99 0.46 18.05
C PRO A 130 18.52 -0.85 18.65
N ASN A 131 17.61 -1.73 19.06
CA ASN A 131 17.91 -3.03 19.64
C ASN A 131 17.43 -4.16 18.71
N HIS A 132 18.37 -4.70 17.95
CA HIS A 132 18.12 -5.80 17.01
C HIS A 132 17.84 -7.15 17.68
N SER A 133 18.04 -7.28 19.00
CA SER A 133 17.80 -8.54 19.70
C SER A 133 16.32 -8.82 19.99
N ILE A 134 15.45 -7.80 19.95
CA ILE A 134 14.01 -7.96 20.23
C ILE A 134 13.33 -8.73 19.09
N PHE A 135 13.65 -8.37 17.85
CA PHE A 135 13.13 -9.01 16.64
C PHE A 135 14.31 -9.33 15.70
N PRO A 136 15.04 -10.44 15.93
CA PRO A 136 16.32 -10.72 15.25
C PRO A 136 16.24 -10.81 13.73
N GLU A 137 15.12 -11.30 13.20
CA GLU A 137 14.89 -11.43 11.75
C GLU A 137 14.40 -10.11 11.11
N GLY A 138 14.09 -9.11 11.93
CA GLY A 138 13.52 -7.84 11.49
C GLY A 138 14.54 -6.83 10.98
N GLY A 139 14.04 -5.85 10.25
CA GLY A 139 14.84 -4.75 9.73
C GLY A 139 15.02 -3.60 10.73
N PRO A 140 15.55 -2.46 10.26
CA PRO A 140 15.71 -1.25 11.06
C PRO A 140 14.44 -0.82 11.81
N PHE A 141 13.25 -0.99 11.23
CA PHE A 141 12.01 -0.64 11.91
C PHE A 141 11.75 -1.49 13.14
N ALA A 142 11.97 -2.80 13.03
CA ALA A 142 11.75 -3.73 14.13
C ALA A 142 12.69 -3.48 15.32
N ALA A 143 13.90 -3.00 15.03
CA ALA A 143 14.89 -2.65 16.04
C ALA A 143 14.58 -1.37 16.83
N LEU A 144 13.68 -0.50 16.35
CA LEU A 144 13.33 0.73 17.06
C LEU A 144 12.55 0.43 18.35
N SER A 145 12.71 1.30 19.36
CA SER A 145 11.81 1.38 20.52
C SER A 145 10.37 1.72 20.07
N ILE A 146 9.37 1.42 20.90
CA ILE A 146 7.95 1.71 20.61
C ILE A 146 7.72 3.17 20.14
N ASN A 147 8.24 4.17 20.87
CA ASN A 147 8.06 5.58 20.51
C ASN A 147 8.70 5.92 19.15
N ASN A 148 9.94 5.48 18.93
CA ASN A 148 10.63 5.69 17.65
C ASN A 148 9.93 4.98 16.47
N ARG A 149 9.19 3.87 16.69
CA ARG A 149 8.38 3.26 15.62
C ARG A 149 7.24 4.19 15.17
N PHE A 150 6.58 4.86 16.10
CA PHE A 150 5.57 5.88 15.76
C PHE A 150 6.18 7.08 15.05
N GLU A 151 7.36 7.54 15.47
CA GLU A 151 8.06 8.62 14.77
C GLU A 151 8.47 8.22 13.35
N ALA A 152 8.92 6.98 13.14
CA ALA A 152 9.21 6.47 11.80
C ALA A 152 7.94 6.43 10.91
N ILE A 153 6.79 6.00 11.45
CA ILE A 153 5.50 6.05 10.77
C ILE A 153 5.11 7.51 10.46
N HIS A 154 5.28 8.42 11.41
CA HIS A 154 5.00 9.84 11.22
C HIS A 154 5.82 10.47 10.09
N LEU A 155 7.11 10.10 9.96
CA LEU A 155 7.93 10.54 8.84
C LEU A 155 7.40 10.03 7.49
N LEU A 156 6.94 8.79 7.43
CA LEU A 156 6.36 8.19 6.22
C LEU A 156 5.04 8.87 5.84
N GLU A 157 4.14 9.06 6.80
CA GLU A 157 2.83 9.71 6.59
C GLU A 157 2.97 11.15 6.09
N ASN A 158 4.02 11.87 6.51
CA ASN A 158 4.28 13.24 6.08
C ASN A 158 5.20 13.34 4.85
N GLY A 159 5.57 12.21 4.23
CA GLY A 159 6.43 12.20 3.05
C GLY A 159 7.83 12.77 3.31
N ARG A 160 8.30 12.67 4.56
CA ARG A 160 9.64 13.14 4.99
C ARG A 160 10.72 12.08 4.79
N VAL A 161 10.48 11.15 3.87
CA VAL A 161 11.40 10.09 3.44
C VAL A 161 11.71 10.27 1.95
N ASP A 162 12.82 9.68 1.48
CA ASP A 162 13.10 9.63 0.05
C ASP A 162 12.10 8.70 -0.67
N MET A 163 11.08 9.31 -1.28
CA MET A 163 9.99 8.61 -1.96
C MET A 163 10.46 7.78 -3.16
N GLU A 164 11.58 8.15 -3.79
CA GLU A 164 12.14 7.43 -4.93
C GLU A 164 12.90 6.17 -4.50
N SER A 165 13.33 6.11 -3.24
CA SER A 165 13.99 4.95 -2.66
C SER A 165 13.02 3.87 -2.15
N LEU A 166 11.72 4.17 -2.10
CA LEU A 166 10.73 3.25 -1.58
C LEU A 166 10.54 2.03 -2.50
N PRO A 167 10.23 0.85 -1.93
CA PRO A 167 9.99 -0.33 -2.74
C PRO A 167 8.74 -0.15 -3.61
N SER A 168 8.76 -0.72 -4.82
CA SER A 168 7.54 -0.87 -5.62
C SER A 168 6.46 -1.62 -4.81
N PRO A 169 5.18 -1.20 -4.86
CA PRO A 169 4.57 -0.17 -5.71
C PRO A 169 4.51 1.25 -5.08
N PHE A 170 5.21 1.48 -3.98
CA PHE A 170 5.15 2.75 -3.21
C PHE A 170 6.04 3.86 -3.75
N GLN A 171 6.99 3.53 -4.65
CA GLN A 171 7.92 4.49 -5.22
C GLN A 171 7.19 5.70 -5.82
N GLY A 172 7.56 6.90 -5.38
CA GLY A 172 6.98 8.16 -5.85
C GLY A 172 5.50 8.38 -5.49
N ASN A 173 4.87 7.49 -4.72
CA ASN A 173 3.42 7.53 -4.46
C ASN A 173 3.09 7.68 -2.96
N ILE A 174 3.14 8.93 -2.49
CA ILE A 174 2.82 9.30 -1.10
C ILE A 174 1.39 8.91 -0.70
N GLY A 175 0.43 9.06 -1.63
CA GLY A 175 -0.96 8.72 -1.37
C GLY A 175 -1.14 7.23 -1.10
N LEU A 176 -0.42 6.37 -1.82
CA LEU A 176 -0.43 4.94 -1.57
C LEU A 176 0.22 4.58 -0.23
N VAL A 177 1.36 5.21 0.12
CA VAL A 177 2.00 5.02 1.43
C VAL A 177 1.03 5.37 2.56
N GLN A 178 0.46 6.57 2.53
CA GLN A 178 -0.52 7.03 3.53
C GLN A 178 -1.74 6.11 3.60
N ASN A 179 -2.26 5.68 2.44
CA ASN A 179 -3.40 4.77 2.38
C ASN A 179 -3.08 3.44 3.04
N ILE A 180 -1.93 2.82 2.74
CA ILE A 180 -1.56 1.54 3.33
C ILE A 180 -1.28 1.67 4.82
N LEU A 181 -0.57 2.71 5.27
CA LEU A 181 -0.30 2.94 6.70
C LEU A 181 -1.61 3.13 7.49
N GLY A 182 -2.56 3.91 6.96
CA GLY A 182 -3.88 4.06 7.55
C GLY A 182 -4.67 2.75 7.58
N ASN A 183 -4.64 1.97 6.49
CA ASN A 183 -5.32 0.68 6.41
C ASN A 183 -4.74 -0.34 7.40
N ILE A 184 -3.41 -0.49 7.51
CA ILE A 184 -2.83 -1.46 8.44
C ILE A 184 -3.13 -1.09 9.89
N HIS A 185 -3.19 0.21 10.22
CA HIS A 185 -3.61 0.66 11.55
C HIS A 185 -5.08 0.30 11.81
N GLN A 186 -5.97 0.62 10.87
CA GLN A 186 -7.40 0.32 11.00
C GLN A 186 -7.67 -1.19 11.06
N MET A 187 -7.01 -1.97 10.21
CA MET A 187 -7.10 -3.43 10.21
C MET A 187 -6.60 -4.00 11.52
N LEU A 188 -5.50 -3.47 12.09
CA LEU A 188 -4.99 -3.95 13.37
C LEU A 188 -6.04 -3.79 14.48
N LEU A 189 -6.65 -2.60 14.57
CA LEU A 189 -7.72 -2.35 15.54
C LEU A 189 -8.94 -3.25 15.28
N LEU A 190 -9.31 -3.46 14.01
CA LEU A 190 -10.39 -4.38 13.65
C LEU A 190 -10.07 -5.81 14.09
N GLY A 191 -8.87 -6.30 13.82
CA GLY A 191 -8.43 -7.64 14.22
C GLY A 191 -8.44 -7.84 15.74
N TYR A 192 -8.02 -6.81 16.48
CA TYR A 192 -8.03 -6.81 17.95
C TYR A 192 -9.45 -6.83 18.52
N TYR A 193 -10.29 -5.86 18.15
CA TYR A 193 -11.64 -5.73 18.72
C TYR A 193 -12.65 -6.74 18.17
N SER A 194 -12.39 -7.34 17.02
CA SER A 194 -13.24 -8.41 16.46
C SER A 194 -12.99 -9.78 17.08
N GLU A 195 -12.03 -9.90 18.01
CA GLU A 195 -11.64 -11.19 18.57
C GLU A 195 -11.17 -12.18 17.48
N TRP A 196 -10.56 -11.68 16.39
CA TRP A 196 -10.16 -12.55 15.26
C TRP A 196 -9.21 -13.67 15.71
N PHE A 197 -8.35 -13.38 16.69
CA PHE A 197 -7.45 -14.36 17.32
C PHE A 197 -8.17 -15.49 18.05
N SER A 198 -9.44 -15.29 18.46
CA SER A 198 -10.25 -16.29 19.16
C SER A 198 -10.66 -17.45 18.25
N LEU A 199 -10.51 -17.29 16.92
CA LEU A 199 -10.68 -18.36 15.94
C LEU A 199 -9.53 -19.39 15.92
N GLY A 200 -8.44 -19.14 16.68
CA GLY A 200 -7.34 -20.09 16.85
C GLY A 200 -6.70 -20.50 15.52
N THR A 201 -6.64 -21.80 15.25
CA THR A 201 -6.07 -22.37 14.02
C THR A 201 -6.95 -22.18 12.79
N THR A 202 -8.27 -22.01 12.98
CA THR A 202 -9.22 -21.81 11.88
C THR A 202 -9.33 -20.35 11.40
N ARG A 203 -8.56 -19.43 11.98
CA ARG A 203 -8.66 -17.98 11.73
C ARG A 203 -8.48 -17.54 10.26
N ILE A 204 -7.68 -18.29 9.50
CA ILE A 204 -7.47 -18.08 8.05
C ILE A 204 -8.32 -19.01 7.17
N ALA A 205 -9.15 -19.88 7.75
CA ALA A 205 -10.02 -20.77 7.01
C ALA A 205 -11.18 -20.00 6.33
N PRO A 206 -11.80 -20.58 5.29
CA PRO A 206 -13.04 -20.07 4.73
C PRO A 206 -14.13 -19.89 5.81
N PRO A 207 -15.05 -18.91 5.67
CA PRO A 207 -16.05 -18.59 6.69
C PRO A 207 -16.83 -19.80 7.23
N GLU A 208 -17.18 -20.76 6.38
CA GLU A 208 -17.90 -21.99 6.72
C GLU A 208 -17.14 -22.91 7.69
N ASN A 209 -15.80 -22.80 7.71
CA ASN A 209 -14.91 -23.64 8.49
C ASN A 209 -14.33 -22.94 9.73
N ARG A 210 -14.66 -21.66 9.95
CA ARG A 210 -14.20 -20.91 11.13
C ARG A 210 -14.90 -21.40 12.39
N ARG A 211 -14.14 -21.61 13.46
CA ARG A 211 -14.62 -22.03 14.78
C ARG A 211 -13.92 -21.21 15.85
N ILE A 212 -14.64 -20.90 16.93
CA ILE A 212 -14.05 -20.27 18.11
C ILE A 212 -13.30 -21.36 18.87
N GLU A 213 -11.99 -21.19 19.02
CA GLU A 213 -11.09 -22.15 19.68
C GLU A 213 -10.46 -21.57 20.95
N ARG A 214 -10.54 -20.25 21.17
CA ARG A 214 -10.05 -19.56 22.37
C ARG A 214 -11.16 -18.69 22.96
N PRO A 215 -11.14 -18.44 24.29
CA PRO A 215 -12.08 -17.53 24.93
C PRO A 215 -11.89 -16.08 24.45
N PHE A 216 -12.97 -15.29 24.53
CA PHE A 216 -13.00 -13.90 24.10
C PHE A 216 -12.34 -12.97 25.13
N MET A 217 -11.04 -12.71 24.95
CA MET A 217 -10.24 -12.03 25.98
C MET A 217 -10.70 -10.59 26.25
N THR A 218 -10.95 -9.80 25.19
CA THR A 218 -11.35 -8.40 25.37
C THR A 218 -12.77 -8.28 25.89
N TRP A 219 -13.66 -9.20 25.49
CA TRP A 219 -15.04 -9.23 25.97
C TRP A 219 -15.12 -9.57 27.46
N ASP A 220 -14.35 -10.56 27.91
CA ASP A 220 -14.23 -10.91 29.32
C ASP A 220 -13.66 -9.73 30.13
N LEU A 221 -12.63 -9.05 29.60
CA LEU A 221 -11.99 -7.91 30.26
C LEU A 221 -12.94 -6.73 30.48
N VAL A 222 -13.84 -6.46 29.53
CA VAL A 222 -14.83 -5.37 29.65
C VAL A 222 -16.15 -5.81 30.27
N ASN A 223 -16.25 -7.05 30.77
CA ASN A 223 -17.50 -7.67 31.23
C ASN A 223 -18.63 -7.50 30.20
N TYR A 224 -18.32 -7.72 28.92
CA TYR A 224 -19.30 -7.58 27.85
C TYR A 224 -20.46 -8.56 28.10
N PRO A 225 -21.70 -8.08 28.28
CA PRO A 225 -22.84 -8.94 28.65
C PRO A 225 -23.32 -9.83 27.50
N GLY A 226 -22.58 -9.87 26.38
CA GLY A 226 -23.01 -10.43 25.12
C GLY A 226 -23.94 -9.48 24.36
N PRO A 227 -24.37 -9.89 23.15
CA PRO A 227 -25.39 -9.16 22.41
C PRO A 227 -26.64 -9.01 23.28
N ALA A 228 -27.09 -7.77 23.48
CA ALA A 228 -28.39 -7.55 24.10
C ALA A 228 -29.46 -8.26 23.26
N PHE A 229 -30.47 -8.82 23.93
CA PHE A 229 -31.66 -9.36 23.26
C PHE A 229 -32.46 -8.20 22.64
N GLY A 230 -31.98 -7.65 21.53
CA GLY A 230 -32.64 -6.55 20.83
C GLY A 230 -33.81 -7.02 19.99
N TYR A 231 -34.88 -6.23 19.98
CA TYR A 231 -35.91 -6.15 18.93
C TYR A 231 -37.06 -7.18 18.88
N ARG A 232 -37.52 -7.80 19.98
CA ARG A 232 -38.95 -8.19 20.00
C ARG A 232 -39.85 -6.96 20.16
N ASP A 233 -39.47 -6.04 21.03
CA ASP A 233 -40.30 -4.87 21.36
C ASP A 233 -40.24 -3.74 20.33
N LEU A 234 -39.22 -3.74 19.46
CA LEU A 234 -39.04 -2.78 18.37
C LEU A 234 -39.41 -3.33 16.98
N ARG A 235 -40.00 -4.53 16.92
CA ARG A 235 -40.45 -5.17 15.66
C ARG A 235 -41.71 -4.54 15.04
N GLY A 236 -42.17 -3.42 15.58
CA GLY A 236 -43.37 -2.72 15.12
C GLY A 236 -44.67 -3.43 15.51
N PHE A 237 -45.80 -2.77 15.24
CA PHE A 237 -47.13 -3.32 15.50
C PHE A 237 -47.41 -4.55 14.62
N LEU A 238 -48.04 -5.58 15.19
CA LEU A 238 -48.62 -6.69 14.42
C LEU A 238 -49.63 -6.12 13.40
N VAL A 239 -49.27 -6.13 12.11
CA VAL A 239 -50.18 -5.78 11.03
C VAL A 239 -51.26 -6.85 10.95
N LYS A 240 -52.46 -6.55 11.47
CA LYS A 240 -53.61 -7.48 11.46
C LYS A 240 -54.25 -7.63 10.08
N LYS A 241 -54.06 -6.65 9.19
CA LYS A 241 -54.52 -6.70 7.81
C LYS A 241 -53.72 -5.73 6.96
N PHE A 242 -53.21 -6.22 5.84
CA PHE A 242 -52.55 -5.44 4.80
C PHE A 242 -53.56 -5.31 3.64
N SER A 243 -53.73 -4.12 3.08
CA SER A 243 -54.51 -3.88 1.87
C SER A 243 -53.63 -3.13 0.87
N GLU A 244 -53.48 -3.71 -0.32
CA GLU A 244 -52.86 -3.07 -1.48
C GLU A 244 -53.82 -2.10 -2.18
#